data_AF-A0A930V5D8-F1
#
_entry.id   AF-A0A930V5D8-F1
#
_cell.length_a   1.000
_cell.length_b   1.000
_cell.length_c   1.000
_cell.angle_alpha   90.00
_cell.angle_beta   90.00
_cell.angle_gamma   90.00
#
_symmetry.space_group_name_H-M   'P 1'
#
loop_
_entity.id
_entity.type
_entity.pdbx_description
1 polymer ?
#
loop_
_entity_poly.entity_id
_entity_poly.type
_entity_poly.pdbx_seq_one_letter_code
_entity_poly.pdbx_strand_id
1 'polypeptide(L)'
;MRDDPDQAELFAPPVTIARESLLEEMPEHQFEAIAEMTLGLLNRRLDKVQKMTDVASSDVNINPFLMLALAPAYNIFSPFEAAEYAQMAKLPHGDATAFGRFVEDKIFPIFDVRLPAEKTAKHTSTVWSSIDREITVDGRRILMTLKAGPWTMNQSHAHEMAQNFPAVHEATGCDIVIGIYYGKRTSVNNKPLMVRGRTGPYVHTLVGKDLWEFVTGVRDAHIAVFRAIKEAQARFAVEHGGKTFYEHLIEARLKLAQSFRDAFDLVGEETEMWEGIFKGSF
;
A
#
# COMPACT_ATOMS: atom_id res chain seq x y z
N MET A 1 19.57 -24.23 20.08
CA MET A 1 19.47 -22.75 20.05
C MET A 1 19.96 -22.26 21.40
N ARG A 2 21.05 -21.50 21.44
CA ARG A 2 21.52 -20.88 22.68
C ARG A 2 20.71 -19.59 22.85
N ASP A 3 20.06 -19.45 23.99
CA ASP A 3 19.45 -18.20 24.43
C ASP A 3 20.59 -17.21 24.68
N ASP A 4 20.74 -16.27 23.75
CA ASP A 4 21.71 -15.19 23.81
C ASP A 4 21.11 -14.06 24.66
N PRO A 5 21.63 -13.80 25.87
CA PRO A 5 21.07 -12.79 26.78
C PRO A 5 21.10 -11.37 26.18
N ASP A 6 21.94 -11.10 25.18
CA ASP A 6 21.98 -9.83 24.45
C ASP A 6 20.74 -9.58 23.58
N GLN A 7 19.96 -10.62 23.25
CA GLN A 7 18.70 -10.42 22.53
C GLN A 7 17.58 -9.91 23.43
N ALA A 8 17.60 -10.18 24.74
CA ALA A 8 16.52 -9.79 25.64
C ALA A 8 16.40 -8.26 25.82
N GLU A 9 17.53 -7.53 25.84
CA GLU A 9 17.53 -6.07 25.90
C GLU A 9 17.11 -5.41 24.57
N LEU A 10 17.38 -6.05 23.43
CA LEU A 10 16.88 -5.64 22.11
C LEU A 10 15.34 -5.70 22.00
N PHE A 11 14.67 -6.39 22.93
CA PHE A 11 13.21 -6.58 22.96
C PHE A 11 12.50 -5.84 24.09
N ALA A 12 13.18 -4.95 24.85
CA ALA A 12 12.49 -4.10 25.80
C ALA A 12 11.34 -3.33 25.10
N PRO A 13 10.08 -3.40 25.63
CA PRO A 13 8.95 -2.77 24.99
C PRO A 13 9.27 -1.28 24.83
N PRO A 14 9.20 -0.74 23.61
CA PRO A 14 9.68 0.61 23.35
C PRO A 14 8.92 1.61 24.23
N VAL A 15 9.63 2.67 24.64
CA VAL A 15 8.96 3.93 24.99
C VAL A 15 8.27 4.38 23.71
N THR A 16 6.97 4.09 23.64
CA THR A 16 6.16 4.41 22.47
C THR A 16 5.96 5.91 22.47
N ILE A 17 6.42 6.59 21.43
CA ILE A 17 6.02 7.97 21.20
C ILE A 17 4.51 7.98 21.01
N ALA A 18 3.83 8.84 21.76
CA ALA A 18 2.39 9.01 21.73
C ALA A 18 2.10 10.51 21.88
N ARG A 19 0.91 10.92 21.43
CA ARG A 19 0.41 12.27 21.68
C ARG A 19 0.06 12.45 23.15
N GLU A 20 0.21 13.66 23.64
CA GLU A 20 -0.22 14.02 25.01
C GLU A 20 -1.74 13.94 25.18
N SER A 21 -2.49 14.25 24.11
CA SER A 21 -3.95 14.17 24.10
C SER A 21 -4.49 13.75 22.74
N LEU A 22 -5.69 13.17 22.75
CA LEU A 22 -6.42 12.77 21.56
C LEU A 22 -7.82 13.39 21.62
N LEU A 23 -8.33 13.84 20.46
CA LEU A 23 -9.74 14.14 20.27
C LEU A 23 -10.53 12.84 20.31
N GLU A 24 -11.70 12.86 20.94
CA GLU A 24 -12.57 11.68 21.02
C GLU A 24 -13.24 11.37 19.67
N GLU A 25 -13.45 12.38 18.82
CA GLU A 25 -14.09 12.23 17.52
C GLU A 25 -13.33 12.98 16.43
N MET A 26 -13.38 12.43 15.21
CA MET A 26 -12.77 13.05 14.04
C MET A 26 -13.60 14.26 13.61
N PRO A 27 -13.00 15.46 13.47
CA PRO A 27 -13.68 16.62 12.91
C PRO A 27 -14.33 16.31 11.56
N GLU A 28 -15.58 16.76 11.39
CA GLU A 28 -16.41 16.46 10.22
C GLU A 28 -15.72 16.83 8.89
N HIS A 29 -15.07 18.00 8.83
CA HIS A 29 -14.35 18.42 7.63
C HIS A 29 -13.18 17.49 7.24
N GLN A 30 -12.52 16.85 8.22
CA GLN A 30 -11.45 15.87 7.94
C GLN A 30 -12.05 14.54 7.48
N PHE A 31 -13.16 14.11 8.10
CA PHE A 31 -13.90 12.93 7.68
C PHE A 31 -14.38 13.05 6.23
N GLU A 32 -15.02 14.17 5.89
CA GLU A 32 -15.50 14.46 4.53
C GLU A 32 -14.35 14.55 3.52
N ALA A 33 -13.23 15.17 3.88
CA ALA A 33 -12.05 15.20 3.03
C ALA A 33 -11.51 13.78 2.73
N ILE A 34 -11.49 12.88 3.71
CA ILE A 34 -11.10 11.48 3.51
C ILE A 34 -12.08 10.78 2.56
N ALA A 35 -13.39 10.97 2.73
CA ALA A 35 -14.41 10.40 1.88
C ALA A 35 -14.24 10.86 0.42
N GLU A 36 -14.05 12.17 0.20
CA GLU A 36 -13.84 12.76 -1.12
C GLU A 36 -12.55 12.24 -1.79
N MET A 37 -11.43 12.21 -1.05
CA MET A 37 -10.18 11.66 -1.57
C MET A 37 -10.32 10.18 -1.95
N THR A 38 -11.08 9.42 -1.16
CA THR A 38 -11.34 8.00 -1.41
C THR A 38 -12.23 7.81 -2.64
N LEU A 39 -13.27 8.61 -2.82
CA LEU A 39 -14.10 8.60 -4.02
C LEU A 39 -13.25 8.86 -5.27
N GLY A 40 -12.36 9.85 -5.22
CA GLY A 40 -11.39 10.10 -6.28
C GLY A 40 -10.44 8.93 -6.54
N LEU A 41 -10.05 8.16 -5.52
CA LEU A 41 -9.30 6.91 -5.72
C LEU A 41 -10.14 5.86 -6.44
N LEU A 42 -11.38 5.62 -6.01
CA LEU A 42 -12.29 4.65 -6.63
C LEU A 42 -12.51 4.96 -8.11
N ASN A 43 -12.77 6.22 -8.46
CA ASN A 43 -12.92 6.66 -9.85
C ASN A 43 -11.66 6.40 -10.68
N ARG A 44 -10.46 6.73 -10.17
CA ARG A 44 -9.20 6.41 -10.87
C ARG A 44 -8.98 4.90 -11.05
N ARG A 45 -9.40 4.08 -10.07
CA ARG A 45 -9.29 2.61 -10.18
C ARG A 45 -10.28 2.07 -11.20
N LEU A 46 -11.50 2.58 -11.26
CA LEU A 46 -12.48 2.23 -12.28
C LEU A 46 -11.94 2.54 -13.67
N ASP A 47 -11.39 3.74 -13.90
CA ASP A 47 -10.76 4.11 -15.17
C ASP A 47 -9.67 3.12 -15.59
N LYS A 48 -8.87 2.65 -14.62
CA LYS A 48 -7.79 1.69 -14.90
C LYS A 48 -8.35 0.33 -15.29
N VAL A 49 -9.40 -0.15 -14.61
CA VAL A 49 -10.10 -1.39 -14.94
C VAL A 49 -10.71 -1.31 -16.33
N GLN A 50 -11.37 -0.20 -16.67
CA GLN A 50 -11.99 0.00 -17.99
C GLN A 50 -10.97 0.06 -19.14
N LYS A 51 -9.74 0.49 -18.86
CA LYS A 51 -8.63 0.47 -19.84
C LYS A 51 -7.95 -0.90 -19.96
N MET A 52 -8.07 -1.76 -18.95
CA MET A 52 -7.49 -3.11 -18.95
C MET A 52 -8.44 -4.11 -19.64
N THR A 53 -8.71 -3.84 -20.92
CA THR A 53 -9.66 -4.59 -21.76
C THR A 53 -9.02 -5.18 -23.02
N ASP A 54 -7.73 -4.94 -23.21
CA ASP A 54 -6.94 -5.42 -24.35
C ASP A 54 -5.70 -6.18 -23.86
N VAL A 55 -5.59 -7.45 -24.27
CA VAL A 55 -4.48 -8.34 -23.90
C VAL A 55 -3.17 -7.95 -24.58
N ALA A 56 -3.21 -7.26 -25.73
CA ALA A 56 -2.02 -6.75 -26.41
C ALA A 56 -1.49 -5.47 -25.75
N SER A 57 -2.24 -4.86 -24.84
CA SER A 57 -1.79 -3.66 -24.15
C SER A 57 -0.62 -3.98 -23.22
N SER A 58 0.33 -3.04 -23.07
CA SER A 58 1.37 -3.13 -22.04
C SER A 58 0.82 -3.19 -20.61
N ASP A 59 -0.48 -2.95 -20.46
CA ASP A 59 -1.20 -3.07 -19.22
C ASP A 59 -1.62 -4.50 -18.87
N VAL A 60 -1.51 -5.45 -19.79
CA VAL A 60 -1.77 -6.86 -19.53
C VAL A 60 -0.48 -7.62 -19.82
N ASN A 61 0.23 -7.99 -18.76
CA ASN A 61 1.44 -8.81 -18.89
C ASN A 61 1.16 -10.18 -18.27
N ILE A 62 1.10 -11.21 -19.12
CA ILE A 62 0.86 -12.58 -18.72
C ILE A 62 2.17 -13.36 -18.70
N ASN A 63 2.33 -14.22 -17.70
CA ASN A 63 3.37 -15.24 -17.72
C ASN A 63 2.71 -16.54 -18.20
N PRO A 64 2.81 -16.90 -19.49
CA PRO A 64 2.08 -18.04 -20.04
C PRO A 64 2.52 -19.37 -19.42
N PHE A 65 3.79 -19.49 -19.01
CA PHE A 65 4.29 -20.67 -18.30
C PHE A 65 3.62 -20.85 -16.94
N LEU A 66 3.57 -19.77 -16.14
CA LEU A 66 2.97 -19.82 -14.81
C LEU A 66 1.46 -20.01 -14.87
N MET A 67 0.81 -19.33 -15.82
CA MET A 67 -0.63 -19.44 -16.03
C MET A 67 -1.02 -20.88 -16.40
N LEU A 68 -0.30 -21.53 -17.32
CA LEU A 68 -0.50 -22.94 -17.66
C LEU A 68 -0.24 -23.86 -16.46
N ALA A 69 0.88 -23.66 -15.75
CA ALA A 69 1.25 -24.51 -14.61
C ALA A 69 0.21 -24.46 -13.47
N LEU A 70 -0.46 -23.32 -13.29
CA LEU A 70 -1.47 -23.10 -12.25
C LEU A 70 -2.91 -23.29 -12.75
N ALA A 71 -3.11 -23.55 -14.05
CA ALA A 71 -4.44 -23.67 -14.63
C ALA A 71 -5.33 -24.71 -13.92
N PRO A 72 -4.85 -25.93 -13.58
CA PRO A 72 -5.66 -26.88 -12.84
C PRO A 72 -6.02 -26.44 -11.41
N ALA A 73 -5.16 -25.63 -10.78
CA ALA A 73 -5.38 -25.17 -9.42
C ALA A 73 -6.37 -24.01 -9.34
N TYR A 74 -6.45 -23.18 -10.39
CA TYR A 74 -7.32 -22.00 -10.44
C TYR A 74 -8.45 -22.11 -11.48
N ASN A 75 -8.67 -23.28 -12.06
CA ASN A 75 -9.67 -23.55 -13.10
C ASN A 75 -9.57 -22.62 -14.33
N ILE A 76 -8.36 -22.37 -14.81
CA ILE A 76 -8.12 -21.49 -15.95
C ILE A 76 -8.30 -22.29 -17.25
N PHE A 77 -9.53 -22.53 -17.70
CA PHE A 77 -9.80 -23.39 -18.87
C PHE A 77 -10.49 -22.69 -20.04
N SER A 78 -10.79 -21.39 -19.91
CA SER A 78 -11.30 -20.61 -21.03
C SER A 78 -10.67 -19.20 -21.08
N PRO A 79 -10.87 -18.46 -22.19
CA PRO A 79 -10.45 -17.07 -22.30
C PRO A 79 -10.99 -16.18 -21.17
N PHE A 80 -12.15 -16.53 -20.60
CA PHE A 80 -12.73 -15.77 -19.50
C PHE A 80 -11.96 -15.94 -18.20
N GLU A 81 -11.61 -17.18 -17.81
CA GLU A 81 -10.79 -17.41 -16.63
C GLU A 81 -9.33 -16.96 -16.83
N ALA A 82 -8.81 -17.02 -18.07
CA ALA A 82 -7.50 -16.44 -18.40
C ALA A 82 -7.50 -14.92 -18.22
N ALA A 83 -8.55 -14.24 -18.68
CA ALA A 83 -8.77 -12.82 -18.45
C ALA A 83 -8.92 -12.52 -16.95
N GLU A 84 -9.73 -13.29 -16.21
CA GLU A 84 -9.85 -13.16 -14.75
C GLU A 84 -8.49 -13.26 -14.06
N TYR A 85 -7.71 -14.30 -14.38
CA TYR A 85 -6.39 -14.50 -13.81
C TYR A 85 -5.47 -13.30 -14.09
N ALA A 86 -5.41 -12.82 -15.35
CA ALA A 86 -4.61 -11.68 -15.72
C ALA A 86 -5.02 -10.40 -14.95
N GLN A 87 -6.32 -10.16 -14.80
CA GLN A 87 -6.83 -9.04 -14.01
C GLN A 87 -6.48 -9.19 -12.52
N MET A 88 -6.67 -10.38 -11.95
CA MET A 88 -6.46 -10.66 -10.52
C MET A 88 -4.98 -10.76 -10.15
N ALA A 89 -4.09 -11.03 -11.10
CA ALA A 89 -2.66 -10.93 -10.88
C ALA A 89 -2.21 -9.47 -10.74
N LYS A 90 -2.84 -8.54 -11.50
CA LYS A 90 -2.40 -7.15 -11.58
C LYS A 90 -3.15 -6.21 -10.63
N LEU A 91 -4.47 -6.31 -10.54
CA LEU A 91 -5.30 -5.34 -9.83
C LEU A 91 -4.98 -5.32 -8.32
N PRO A 92 -5.02 -6.45 -7.58
CA PRO A 92 -4.74 -6.44 -6.13
C PRO A 92 -3.33 -5.96 -5.80
N HIS A 93 -2.33 -6.33 -6.61
CA HIS A 93 -0.97 -5.83 -6.44
C HIS A 93 -0.91 -4.31 -6.63
N GLY A 94 -1.51 -3.81 -7.72
CA GLY A 94 -1.64 -2.39 -7.97
C GLY A 94 -2.44 -1.64 -6.90
N ASP A 95 -3.48 -2.26 -6.34
CA ASP A 95 -4.30 -1.72 -5.26
C ASP A 95 -3.47 -1.56 -3.98
N ALA A 96 -2.67 -2.56 -3.61
CA ALA A 96 -1.81 -2.48 -2.43
C ALA A 96 -0.78 -1.34 -2.53
N THR A 97 -0.13 -1.18 -3.69
CA THR A 97 0.80 -0.06 -3.92
C THR A 97 0.08 1.28 -3.97
N ALA A 98 -1.06 1.34 -4.67
CA ALA A 98 -1.85 2.57 -4.81
C ALA A 98 -2.41 3.03 -3.46
N PHE A 99 -2.85 2.11 -2.61
CA PHE A 99 -3.35 2.43 -1.26
C PHE A 99 -2.24 3.04 -0.39
N GLY A 100 -1.02 2.48 -0.47
CA GLY A 100 0.10 3.02 0.29
C GLY A 100 0.39 4.49 -0.05
N ARG A 101 0.51 4.78 -1.35
CA ARG A 101 0.67 6.16 -1.84
C ARG A 101 -0.55 7.03 -1.55
N PHE A 102 -1.75 6.47 -1.65
CA PHE A 102 -2.97 7.20 -1.35
C PHE A 102 -3.01 7.71 0.09
N VAL A 103 -2.66 6.86 1.07
CA VAL A 103 -2.56 7.29 2.47
C VAL A 103 -1.50 8.39 2.61
N GLU A 104 -0.31 8.19 2.05
CA GLU A 104 0.83 9.11 2.16
C GLU A 104 0.60 10.47 1.48
N ASP A 105 -0.02 10.48 0.29
CA ASP A 105 -0.13 11.65 -0.60
C ASP A 105 -1.47 12.37 -0.47
N LYS A 106 -2.51 11.71 0.07
CA LYS A 106 -3.88 12.26 0.10
C LYS A 106 -4.46 12.30 1.50
N ILE A 107 -4.35 11.22 2.28
CA ILE A 107 -4.97 11.18 3.61
C ILE A 107 -4.14 11.92 4.66
N PHE A 108 -2.87 11.56 4.79
CA PHE A 108 -1.99 12.13 5.81
C PHE A 108 -1.81 13.66 5.71
N PRO A 109 -1.75 14.27 4.50
CA PRO A 109 -1.72 15.73 4.37
C PRO A 109 -2.92 16.47 4.97
N ILE A 110 -4.08 15.82 5.14
CA ILE A 110 -5.25 16.39 5.85
C ILE A 110 -4.90 16.69 7.32
N PHE A 111 -3.90 15.99 7.87
CA PHE A 111 -3.43 16.08 9.25
C PHE A 111 -2.04 16.73 9.34
N ASP A 112 -1.74 17.67 8.43
CA ASP A 112 -0.48 18.42 8.38
C ASP A 112 0.80 17.59 8.20
N VAL A 113 0.67 16.36 7.71
CA VAL A 113 1.83 15.55 7.31
C VAL A 113 2.38 16.06 5.99
N ARG A 114 3.68 16.35 5.93
CA ARG A 114 4.33 17.03 4.80
C ARG A 114 5.57 16.29 4.33
N LEU A 115 6.06 16.65 3.14
CA LEU A 115 7.38 16.21 2.68
C LEU A 115 8.45 17.06 3.37
N PRO A 116 9.51 16.47 3.96
CA PRO A 116 10.61 17.24 4.52
C PRO A 116 11.33 18.03 3.43
N ALA A 117 11.65 19.29 3.69
CA ALA A 117 12.31 20.18 2.73
C ALA A 117 13.66 19.60 2.26
N GLU A 118 14.39 18.96 3.17
CA GLU A 118 15.71 18.36 2.96
C GLU A 118 15.68 17.20 1.96
N LYS A 119 14.53 16.54 1.78
CA LYS A 119 14.36 15.48 0.77
C LYS A 119 14.39 16.03 -0.65
N THR A 120 14.03 17.30 -0.84
CA THR A 120 14.03 17.97 -2.16
C THR A 120 15.38 18.60 -2.51
N ALA A 121 16.26 18.79 -1.52
CA ALA A 121 17.57 19.40 -1.74
C ALA A 121 18.57 18.39 -2.32
N LYS A 122 19.19 18.75 -3.46
CA LYS A 122 20.07 17.86 -4.24
C LYS A 122 21.27 17.29 -3.46
N HIS A 123 21.75 18.01 -2.45
CA HIS A 123 22.93 17.62 -1.67
C HIS A 123 22.60 16.70 -0.48
N THR A 124 21.32 16.58 -0.09
CA THR A 124 20.85 15.76 1.03
C THR A 124 19.91 14.62 0.60
N SER A 125 19.43 14.63 -0.65
CA SER A 125 18.41 13.71 -1.14
C SER A 125 18.74 12.23 -0.94
N THR A 126 20.02 11.85 -0.97
CA THR A 126 20.45 10.46 -0.75
C THR A 126 20.34 10.03 0.72
N VAL A 127 20.72 10.90 1.66
CA VAL A 127 20.62 10.60 3.10
C VAL A 127 19.16 10.61 3.56
N TRP A 128 18.33 11.42 2.89
CA TRP A 128 16.90 11.56 3.19
C TRP A 128 16.00 10.63 2.37
N SER A 129 16.56 9.74 1.54
CA SER A 129 15.80 8.85 0.66
C SER A 129 14.80 7.99 1.45
N SER A 130 15.20 7.54 2.64
CA SER A 130 14.43 6.65 3.50
C SER A 130 13.40 7.38 4.39
N ILE A 131 13.41 8.71 4.43
CA ILE A 131 12.39 9.49 5.16
C ILE A 131 11.27 9.84 4.18
N ASP A 132 10.05 9.40 4.46
CA ASP A 132 8.91 9.61 3.57
C ASP A 132 8.22 10.94 3.87
N ARG A 133 7.98 11.25 5.14
CA ARG A 133 7.19 12.40 5.57
C ARG A 133 7.69 13.00 6.90
N GLU A 134 7.18 14.16 7.25
CA GLU A 134 7.31 14.78 8.56
C GLU A 134 5.97 15.26 9.10
N ILE A 135 5.89 15.43 10.42
CA ILE A 135 4.75 16.02 11.12
C ILE A 135 5.26 16.78 12.35
N THR A 136 4.53 17.82 12.79
CA THR A 136 4.75 18.42 14.10
C THR A 136 3.70 17.91 15.07
N VAL A 137 4.14 17.29 16.16
CA VAL A 137 3.28 16.73 17.21
C VAL A 137 3.74 17.28 18.55
N ASP A 138 2.83 17.90 19.30
CA ASP A 138 3.09 18.47 20.62
C ASP A 138 4.35 19.37 20.64
N GLY A 139 4.46 20.24 19.62
CA GLY A 139 5.58 21.17 19.44
C GLY A 139 6.89 20.55 18.95
N ARG A 140 6.93 19.24 18.70
CA ARG A 140 8.13 18.51 18.25
C ARG A 140 8.00 18.09 16.78
N ARG A 141 9.06 18.31 16.00
CA ARG A 141 9.17 17.80 14.63
C ARG A 141 9.52 16.31 14.69
N ILE A 142 8.75 15.49 13.99
CA ILE A 142 8.90 14.04 13.91
C ILE A 142 9.05 13.66 12.44
N LEU A 143 10.07 12.85 12.14
CA LEU A 143 10.30 12.32 10.82
C LEU A 143 9.69 10.92 10.71
N MET A 144 9.21 10.54 9.53
CA MET A 144 8.49 9.29 9.34
C MET A 144 8.97 8.56 8.09
N THR A 145 9.16 7.24 8.21
CA THR A 145 9.09 6.33 7.07
C THR A 145 7.82 5.51 7.17
N LEU A 146 7.10 5.37 6.07
CA LEU A 146 5.77 4.80 6.05
C LEU A 146 5.73 3.55 5.18
N LYS A 147 5.03 2.53 5.67
CA LYS A 147 4.86 1.24 5.01
C LYS A 147 3.41 0.83 5.11
N ALA A 148 2.91 0.17 4.06
CA ALA A 148 1.51 -0.25 4.04
C ALA A 148 1.21 -1.28 5.14
N GLY A 149 1.99 -2.37 5.18
CA GLY A 149 1.72 -3.49 6.08
C GLY A 149 2.95 -4.17 6.67
N PRO A 150 2.73 -5.21 7.49
CA PRO A 150 3.77 -5.85 8.31
C PRO A 150 4.89 -6.53 7.50
N TRP A 151 4.62 -6.85 6.24
CA TRP A 151 5.53 -7.56 5.32
C TRP A 151 6.09 -6.67 4.21
N THR A 152 5.77 -5.38 4.20
CA THR A 152 6.17 -4.46 3.12
C THR A 152 7.66 -4.11 3.17
N MET A 153 8.30 -4.25 4.33
CA MET A 153 9.73 -3.95 4.47
C MET A 153 10.59 -5.18 4.19
N ASN A 154 11.40 -5.08 3.13
CA ASN A 154 12.41 -6.07 2.78
C ASN A 154 13.75 -5.79 3.51
N GLN A 155 14.73 -6.66 3.32
CA GLN A 155 16.05 -6.56 3.97
C GLN A 155 16.86 -5.34 3.47
N SER A 156 16.79 -5.01 2.17
CA SER A 156 17.54 -3.89 1.60
C SER A 156 17.06 -2.54 2.14
N HIS A 157 15.75 -2.30 2.20
CA HIS A 157 15.18 -1.08 2.78
C HIS A 157 15.56 -0.92 4.25
N ALA A 158 15.52 -2.00 5.02
CA ALA A 158 15.90 -1.94 6.43
C ALA A 158 17.41 -1.68 6.62
N HIS A 159 18.26 -2.14 5.71
CA HIS A 159 19.68 -1.82 5.73
C HIS A 159 19.94 -0.34 5.41
N GLU A 160 19.27 0.19 4.37
CA GLU A 160 19.34 1.59 3.98
C GLU A 160 18.90 2.52 5.11
N MET A 161 17.76 2.22 5.77
CA MET A 161 17.29 2.97 6.94
C MET A 161 18.33 2.97 8.07
N ALA A 162 18.90 1.80 8.40
CA ALA A 162 19.90 1.68 9.46
C ALA A 162 21.18 2.46 9.16
N GLN A 163 21.51 2.65 7.87
CA GLN A 163 22.65 3.46 7.44
C GLN A 163 22.35 4.97 7.48
N ASN A 164 21.16 5.36 7.05
CA ASN A 164 20.81 6.78 6.85
C ASN A 164 20.29 7.48 8.10
N PHE A 165 19.52 6.78 8.94
CA PHE A 165 18.87 7.39 10.11
C PHE A 165 19.83 8.06 11.11
N PRO A 166 21.03 7.53 11.41
CA PRO A 166 21.96 8.21 12.29
C PRO A 166 22.38 9.60 11.78
N ALA A 167 22.67 9.73 10.48
CA ALA A 167 23.05 11.02 9.88
C ALA A 167 21.87 12.00 9.85
N VAL A 168 20.66 11.50 9.57
CA VAL A 168 19.43 12.31 9.64
C VAL A 168 19.20 12.81 11.07
N HIS A 169 19.32 11.93 12.07
CA HIS A 169 19.14 12.28 13.47
C HIS A 169 20.21 13.26 13.95
N GLU A 170 21.49 13.05 13.62
CA GLU A 170 22.58 13.97 13.97
C GLU A 170 22.34 15.38 13.41
N ALA A 171 21.83 15.48 12.19
CA ALA A 171 21.54 16.77 11.54
C ALA A 171 20.31 17.50 12.11
N THR A 172 19.36 16.77 12.72
CA THR A 172 18.02 17.31 13.04
C THR A 172 17.64 17.24 14.51
N GLY A 173 18.25 16.35 15.27
CA GLY A 173 17.82 15.96 16.61
C GLY A 173 16.44 15.31 16.68
N CYS A 174 15.80 15.00 15.54
CA CYS A 174 14.42 14.54 15.49
C CYS A 174 14.29 13.04 15.77
N ASP A 175 13.20 12.65 16.43
CA ASP A 175 12.77 11.25 16.48
C ASP A 175 12.26 10.80 15.11
N ILE A 176 12.46 9.51 14.81
CA ILE A 176 12.06 8.88 13.56
C ILE A 176 11.05 7.77 13.83
N VAL A 177 9.89 7.85 13.20
CA VAL A 177 8.83 6.83 13.29
C VAL A 177 8.84 5.96 12.05
N ILE A 178 8.95 4.65 12.25
CA ILE A 178 8.59 3.62 11.26
C ILE A 178 7.10 3.35 11.42
N GLY A 179 6.28 3.95 10.56
CA GLY A 179 4.84 3.82 10.56
C GLY A 179 4.36 2.69 9.65
N ILE A 180 3.51 1.81 10.17
CA ILE A 180 2.86 0.74 9.41
C ILE A 180 1.34 0.94 9.47
N TYR A 181 0.68 1.17 8.31
CA TYR A 181 -0.73 1.59 8.27
C TYR A 181 -1.72 0.57 8.85
N TYR A 182 -1.46 -0.73 8.68
CA TYR A 182 -2.34 -1.79 9.17
C TYR A 182 -1.57 -2.99 9.73
N GLY A 183 -2.29 -3.82 10.48
CA GLY A 183 -1.77 -5.03 11.12
C GLY A 183 -1.65 -4.88 12.64
N LYS A 184 -1.05 -5.89 13.28
CA LYS A 184 -0.77 -5.89 14.72
C LYS A 184 0.73 -5.83 14.94
N ARG A 185 1.17 -5.23 16.04
CA ARG A 185 2.60 -5.21 16.43
C ARG A 185 3.23 -6.60 16.44
N THR A 186 2.48 -7.62 16.89
CA THR A 186 2.92 -9.03 16.92
C THR A 186 3.07 -9.68 15.55
N SER A 187 2.51 -9.08 14.50
CA SER A 187 2.59 -9.57 13.12
C SER A 187 3.68 -8.89 12.29
N VAL A 188 4.35 -7.88 12.85
CA VAL A 188 5.43 -7.16 12.17
C VAL A 188 6.68 -8.03 12.13
N ASN A 189 7.29 -8.12 10.96
CA ASN A 189 8.53 -8.88 10.80
C ASN A 189 9.66 -8.26 11.65
N ASN A 190 10.80 -8.95 11.76
CA ASN A 190 11.91 -8.49 12.60
C ASN A 190 12.64 -7.23 12.08
N LYS A 191 12.25 -6.66 10.94
CA LYS A 191 13.02 -5.63 10.25
C LYS A 191 13.01 -4.28 11.00
N PRO A 192 11.89 -3.75 11.52
CA PRO A 192 11.92 -2.52 12.30
C PRO A 192 12.76 -2.64 13.57
N LEU A 193 12.74 -3.81 14.21
CA LEU A 193 13.59 -4.11 15.37
C LEU A 193 15.08 -4.11 14.98
N MET A 194 15.42 -4.67 13.83
CA MET A 194 16.79 -4.62 13.29
C MET A 194 17.25 -3.19 13.03
N VAL A 195 16.39 -2.32 12.47
CA VAL A 195 16.71 -0.89 12.27
C VAL A 195 17.00 -0.24 13.61
N ARG A 196 16.07 -0.34 14.56
CA ARG A 196 16.20 0.25 15.90
C ARG A 196 17.46 -0.20 16.62
N GLY A 197 17.76 -1.50 16.60
CA GLY A 197 18.96 -2.07 17.23
C GLY A 197 20.28 -1.55 16.66
N ARG A 198 20.27 -0.95 15.46
CA ARG A 198 21.45 -0.36 14.81
C ARG A 198 21.49 1.16 14.89
N THR A 199 20.37 1.82 15.20
CA THR A 199 20.26 3.28 15.19
C THR A 199 20.23 3.86 16.60
N GLY A 200 19.47 3.25 17.52
CA GLY A 200 19.29 3.74 18.89
C GLY A 200 17.84 4.05 19.26
N PRO A 201 17.62 4.69 20.43
CA PRO A 201 16.30 4.83 21.04
C PRO A 201 15.38 5.89 20.39
N TYR A 202 15.91 6.76 19.54
CA TYR A 202 15.15 7.79 18.79
C TYR A 202 14.35 7.22 17.61
N VAL A 203 14.42 5.90 17.38
CA VAL A 203 13.65 5.21 16.33
C VAL A 203 12.50 4.45 16.96
N HIS A 204 11.28 4.84 16.60
CA HIS A 204 10.04 4.24 17.10
C HIS A 204 9.35 3.45 15.99
N THR A 205 8.49 2.51 16.36
CA THR A 205 7.63 1.79 15.42
C THR A 205 6.20 1.90 15.89
N LEU A 206 5.32 2.41 15.02
CA LEU A 206 3.88 2.55 15.26
C LEU A 206 3.12 1.75 14.22
N VAL A 207 2.10 1.00 14.65
CA VAL A 207 1.41 0.01 13.79
C VAL A 207 -0.09 0.15 13.94
N GLY A 208 -0.80 0.22 12.82
CA GLY A 208 -2.26 0.24 12.81
C GLY A 208 -2.79 1.39 13.66
N LYS A 209 -3.63 1.07 14.64
CA LYS A 209 -4.26 2.03 15.56
C LYS A 209 -3.27 3.07 16.09
N ASP A 210 -2.13 2.63 16.62
CA ASP A 210 -1.13 3.52 17.24
C ASP A 210 -0.64 4.59 16.26
N LEU A 211 -0.39 4.21 15.00
CA LEU A 211 0.04 5.15 13.98
C LEU A 211 -1.08 6.13 13.62
N TRP A 212 -2.30 5.64 13.45
CA TRP A 212 -3.44 6.49 13.09
C TRP A 212 -3.75 7.50 14.18
N GLU A 213 -3.77 7.09 15.45
CA GLU A 213 -3.97 8.02 16.57
C GLU A 213 -2.81 9.02 16.68
N PHE A 214 -1.56 8.56 16.50
CA PHE A 214 -0.39 9.43 16.52
C PHE A 214 -0.39 10.47 15.39
N VAL A 215 -0.74 10.09 14.16
CA VAL A 215 -0.76 11.04 13.03
C VAL A 215 -1.93 12.00 13.15
N THR A 216 -3.13 11.48 13.41
CA THR A 216 -4.36 12.29 13.34
C THR A 216 -4.66 13.08 14.61
N GLY A 217 -4.16 12.64 15.77
CA GLY A 217 -4.58 13.19 17.05
C GLY A 217 -6.02 12.83 17.43
N VAL A 218 -6.60 11.81 16.82
CA VAL A 218 -7.99 11.38 17.07
C VAL A 218 -7.98 9.94 17.57
N ARG A 219 -8.72 9.68 18.66
CA ARG A 219 -8.92 8.33 19.21
C ARG A 219 -9.64 7.45 18.18
N ASP A 220 -9.16 6.23 18.02
CA ASP A 220 -9.73 5.25 17.10
C ASP A 220 -9.87 5.77 15.65
N ALA A 221 -8.98 6.68 15.22
CA ALA A 221 -9.03 7.31 13.90
C ALA A 221 -9.11 6.31 12.73
N HIS A 222 -8.49 5.13 12.86
CA HIS A 222 -8.58 4.05 11.88
C HIS A 222 -10.03 3.59 11.61
N ILE A 223 -10.92 3.66 12.62
CA ILE A 223 -12.35 3.37 12.45
C ILE A 223 -13.06 4.51 11.72
N ALA A 224 -12.72 5.76 12.02
CA ALA A 224 -13.26 6.92 11.31
C ALA A 224 -12.85 6.91 9.83
N VAL A 225 -11.59 6.63 9.52
CA VAL A 225 -11.08 6.44 8.15
C VAL A 225 -11.84 5.31 7.44
N PHE A 226 -12.04 4.16 8.11
CA PHE A 226 -12.82 3.06 7.54
C PHE A 226 -14.27 3.48 7.22
N ARG A 227 -14.92 4.24 8.11
CA ARG A 227 -16.28 4.76 7.88
C ARG A 227 -16.32 5.75 6.71
N ALA A 228 -15.34 6.64 6.59
CA ALA A 228 -15.23 7.57 5.46
C ALA A 228 -15.02 6.83 4.12
N ILE A 229 -14.26 5.72 4.13
CA ILE A 229 -14.12 4.85 2.95
C ILE A 229 -15.46 4.22 2.56
N LYS A 230 -16.25 3.74 3.54
CA LYS A 230 -17.59 3.19 3.28
C LYS A 230 -18.53 4.24 2.70
N GLU A 231 -18.48 5.46 3.22
CA GLU A 231 -19.26 6.58 2.69
C GLU A 231 -18.89 6.87 1.24
N ALA A 232 -17.59 6.92 0.92
CA ALA A 232 -17.11 7.06 -0.45
C ALA A 232 -17.59 5.94 -1.39
N GLN A 233 -17.65 4.69 -0.90
CA GLN A 233 -18.19 3.56 -1.67
C GLN A 233 -19.69 3.73 -1.96
N ALA A 234 -20.47 4.24 -1.00
CA ALA A 234 -21.88 4.54 -1.20
C ALA A 234 -22.09 5.65 -2.25
N ARG A 235 -21.32 6.74 -2.15
CA ARG A 235 -21.33 7.83 -3.15
C ARG A 235 -20.96 7.33 -4.54
N PHE A 236 -19.90 6.54 -4.64
CA PHE A 236 -19.47 5.91 -5.89
C PHE A 236 -20.60 5.09 -6.53
N ALA A 237 -21.27 4.23 -5.75
CA ALA A 237 -22.37 3.43 -6.28
C ALA A 237 -23.51 4.32 -6.84
N VAL A 238 -23.85 5.41 -6.16
CA VAL A 238 -24.87 6.36 -6.65
C VAL A 238 -24.41 7.07 -7.94
N GLU A 239 -23.17 7.54 -7.99
CA GLU A 239 -22.60 8.22 -9.17
C GLU A 239 -22.55 7.33 -10.42
N HIS A 240 -22.32 6.02 -10.22
CA HIS A 240 -22.20 5.05 -11.31
C HIS A 240 -23.48 4.24 -11.55
N GLY A 241 -24.65 4.87 -11.31
CA GLY A 241 -25.94 4.32 -11.69
C GLY A 241 -26.38 3.10 -10.89
N GLY A 242 -25.94 2.99 -9.64
CA GLY A 242 -26.21 1.89 -8.73
C GLY A 242 -25.28 0.68 -8.91
N LYS A 243 -24.34 0.73 -9.88
CA LYS A 243 -23.39 -0.36 -10.11
C LYS A 243 -22.29 -0.36 -9.05
N THR A 244 -21.97 -1.55 -8.61
CA THR A 244 -20.80 -1.83 -7.79
C THR A 244 -19.53 -1.81 -8.63
N PHE A 245 -18.39 -1.60 -7.98
CA PHE A 245 -17.09 -1.73 -8.63
C PHE A 245 -16.88 -3.12 -9.25
N TYR A 246 -17.44 -4.17 -8.63
CA TYR A 246 -17.35 -5.54 -9.11
C TYR A 246 -18.08 -5.75 -10.44
N GLU A 247 -19.27 -5.14 -10.61
CA GLU A 247 -20.00 -5.23 -11.88
C GLU A 247 -19.20 -4.60 -13.03
N HIS A 248 -18.58 -3.44 -12.81
CA HIS A 248 -17.68 -2.85 -13.79
C HIS A 248 -16.44 -3.71 -14.08
N LEU A 249 -15.92 -4.41 -13.08
CA LEU A 249 -14.83 -5.35 -13.25
C LEU A 249 -15.22 -6.52 -14.17
N ILE A 250 -16.42 -7.08 -14.00
CA ILE A 250 -16.94 -8.14 -14.87
C ILE A 250 -17.14 -7.64 -16.30
N GLU A 251 -17.67 -6.43 -16.51
CA GLU A 251 -17.80 -5.83 -17.84
C GLU A 251 -16.44 -5.69 -18.54
N ALA A 252 -15.43 -5.20 -17.82
CA ALA A 252 -14.07 -5.09 -18.35
C ALA A 252 -13.47 -6.47 -18.64
N ARG A 253 -13.74 -7.47 -17.77
CA ARG A 253 -13.26 -8.84 -17.95
C ARG A 253 -13.84 -9.50 -19.20
N LEU A 254 -15.13 -9.30 -19.47
CA LEU A 254 -15.76 -9.83 -20.69
C LEU A 254 -15.10 -9.27 -21.95
N LYS A 255 -14.78 -7.99 -21.96
CA LYS A 255 -14.03 -7.34 -23.06
C LYS A 255 -12.62 -7.91 -23.18
N LEU A 256 -11.92 -8.07 -22.06
CA LEU A 256 -10.58 -8.67 -22.05
C LEU A 256 -10.61 -10.12 -22.55
N ALA A 257 -11.59 -10.92 -22.12
CA ALA A 257 -11.77 -12.30 -22.60
C ALA A 257 -12.03 -12.35 -24.11
N GLN A 258 -12.77 -11.38 -24.66
CA GLN A 258 -12.93 -11.26 -26.10
C GLN A 258 -11.60 -10.91 -26.79
N SER A 259 -10.85 -9.96 -26.23
CA SER A 259 -9.51 -9.63 -26.73
C SER A 259 -8.55 -10.83 -26.72
N PHE A 260 -8.60 -11.70 -25.71
CA PHE A 260 -7.88 -12.98 -25.71
C PHE A 260 -8.28 -13.86 -26.89
N ARG A 261 -9.57 -13.98 -27.19
CA ARG A 261 -10.03 -14.78 -28.34
C ARG A 261 -9.51 -14.23 -29.65
N ASP A 262 -9.64 -12.91 -29.82
CA ASP A 262 -9.27 -12.24 -31.07
C ASP A 262 -7.75 -12.26 -31.29
N ALA A 263 -6.95 -12.04 -30.23
CA ALA A 263 -5.50 -11.94 -30.32
C ALA A 263 -4.80 -13.28 -30.51
N PHE A 264 -5.34 -14.37 -29.95
CA PHE A 264 -4.72 -15.70 -30.00
C PHE A 264 -5.49 -16.69 -30.88
N ASP A 265 -6.46 -16.21 -31.67
CA ASP A 265 -7.30 -17.01 -32.56
C ASP A 265 -7.93 -18.23 -31.84
N LEU A 266 -8.50 -17.97 -30.66
CA LEU A 266 -9.03 -19.02 -29.77
C LEU A 266 -10.40 -19.50 -30.27
N VAL A 267 -10.40 -20.25 -31.37
CA VAL A 267 -11.58 -20.83 -32.01
C VAL A 267 -11.44 -22.36 -32.05
N GLY A 268 -11.33 -23.02 -30.89
CA GLY A 268 -11.06 -24.47 -30.86
C GLY A 268 -10.90 -25.11 -29.47
N GLU A 269 -10.37 -26.35 -29.45
CA GLU A 269 -10.21 -27.18 -28.24
C GLU A 269 -9.18 -26.61 -27.23
N GLU A 270 -9.28 -26.99 -25.95
CA GLU A 270 -8.45 -26.45 -24.84
C GLU A 270 -6.93 -26.51 -25.08
N THR A 271 -6.45 -27.50 -25.82
CA THR A 271 -5.01 -27.66 -26.13
C THR A 271 -4.50 -26.53 -27.03
N GLU A 272 -5.34 -26.04 -27.94
CA GLU A 272 -4.98 -24.95 -28.86
C GLU A 272 -4.90 -23.60 -28.14
N MET A 273 -5.63 -23.44 -27.03
CA MET A 273 -5.63 -22.19 -26.27
C MET A 273 -4.25 -21.86 -25.70
N TRP A 274 -3.62 -22.83 -25.05
CA TRP A 274 -2.32 -22.61 -24.42
C TRP A 274 -1.22 -22.39 -25.43
N GLU A 275 -1.24 -23.11 -26.55
CA GLU A 275 -0.32 -22.87 -27.64
C GLU A 275 -0.50 -21.48 -28.27
N GLY A 276 -1.75 -21.05 -28.48
CA GLY A 276 -2.06 -19.73 -29.01
C GLY A 276 -1.56 -18.61 -28.09
N ILE A 277 -1.89 -18.70 -26.80
CA ILE A 277 -1.41 -17.76 -25.78
C ILE A 277 0.12 -17.75 -25.72
N PHE A 278 0.75 -18.92 -25.74
CA PHE A 278 2.20 -19.03 -25.68
C PHE A 278 2.86 -18.37 -26.89
N LYS A 279 2.40 -18.70 -28.11
CA LYS A 279 2.93 -18.14 -29.36
C LYS A 279 2.75 -16.64 -29.46
N GLY A 280 1.60 -16.10 -29.02
CA GLY A 280 1.36 -14.66 -29.07
C GLY A 280 1.97 -13.86 -27.92
N SER A 281 2.60 -14.51 -26.93
CA SER A 281 3.29 -13.83 -25.83
C SER A 281 4.75 -13.46 -26.14
N PHE A 282 5.30 -13.88 -27.29
CA PHE A 282 6.68 -13.66 -27.73
C PHE A 282 6.72 -13.16 -29.18
#